data_AF-A0A1W9MNY4-F1
#
_entry.id   AF-A0A1W9MNY4-F1
#
_cell.length_a   1.000
_cell.length_b   1.000
_cell.length_c   1.000
_cell.angle_alpha   90.00
_cell.angle_beta   90.00
_cell.angle_gamma   90.00
#
_symmetry.space_group_name_H-M   'P 1'
#
loop_
_entity.id
_entity.type
_entity.pdbx_description
1 polymer ?
#
loop_
_entity_poly.entity_id
_entity_poly.type
_entity_poly.pdbx_seq_one_letter_code
_entity_poly.pdbx_strand_id
1 'polypeptide(L)'
;MREICAKLGVSDIVKPVKGYFENTLPIMRDKAGMVALLHMDGDWYESTKTILNHLCDHVVNDGFIQVDDYGYWQGCRKAVHEL
;
A
#
# COMPACT_ATOMS: atom_id res chain seq x y z
N MET A 1 3.30 10.63 12.89
CA MET A 1 2.00 9.99 12.59
C MET A 1 0.97 10.21 13.70
N ARG A 2 1.05 9.53 14.86
CA ARG A 2 -0.02 9.58 15.89
C ARG A 2 -0.37 11.00 16.37
N GLU A 3 0.65 11.84 16.58
CA GLU A 3 0.46 13.25 16.95
C GLU A 3 -0.28 14.05 15.86
N ILE A 4 0.06 13.83 14.59
CA ILE A 4 -0.59 14.49 13.44
C ILE A 4 -2.07 14.06 13.36
N CYS A 5 -2.35 12.76 13.49
CA CYS A 5 -3.75 12.29 13.51
C CYS A 5 -4.56 12.86 14.68
N ALA A 6 -3.94 13.02 15.85
CA ALA A 6 -4.60 13.64 17.00
C ALA A 6 -4.91 15.12 16.71
N LYS A 7 -3.95 15.86 16.14
CA LYS A 7 -4.16 17.27 15.74
C LYS A 7 -5.25 17.43 14.67
N LEU A 8 -5.40 16.45 13.78
CA LEU A 8 -6.39 16.46 12.71
C LEU A 8 -7.75 15.83 13.11
N GLY A 9 -7.85 15.24 14.31
CA GLY A 9 -9.10 14.61 14.77
C GLY A 9 -9.48 13.32 14.02
N VAL A 10 -8.52 12.60 13.44
CA VAL A 10 -8.76 11.41 12.60
C VAL A 10 -8.27 10.10 13.24
N SER A 11 -7.90 10.14 14.52
CA SER A 11 -7.33 8.99 15.22
C SER A 11 -8.21 7.73 15.21
N ASP A 12 -9.53 7.88 15.14
CA ASP A 12 -10.48 6.75 15.14
C ASP A 12 -10.58 6.02 13.80
N ILE A 13 -10.17 6.68 12.71
CA ILE A 13 -10.27 6.16 11.33
C ILE A 13 -8.91 5.81 10.72
N VAL A 14 -7.79 6.21 11.36
CA VAL A 14 -6.43 5.88 10.91
C VAL A 14 -5.83 4.78 11.77
N LYS A 15 -5.51 3.65 11.15
CA LYS A 15 -4.89 2.50 11.81
C LYS A 15 -3.48 2.25 11.27
N PRO A 16 -2.41 2.80 11.90
CA PRO A 16 -1.06 2.56 11.45
C PRO A 16 -0.60 1.14 11.80
N VAL A 17 0.02 0.46 10.84
CA VAL A 17 0.63 -0.85 11.02
C VAL A 17 2.15 -0.70 11.01
N LYS A 18 2.82 -1.10 12.09
CA LYS A 18 4.28 -1.05 12.19
C LYS A 18 4.88 -2.36 11.71
N GLY A 19 5.82 -2.30 10.78
CA GLY A 19 6.60 -3.43 10.29
C GLY A 19 6.89 -3.32 8.80
N TYR A 20 7.65 -4.26 8.26
CA TYR A 20 7.89 -4.34 6.82
C TYR A 20 6.70 -4.94 6.08
N PHE A 21 6.55 -4.64 4.79
CA PHE A 21 5.41 -5.08 3.98
C PHE A 21 5.30 -6.60 3.93
N GLU A 22 6.42 -7.31 3.76
CA GLU A 22 6.46 -8.78 3.67
C GLU A 22 6.00 -9.47 4.96
N ASN A 23 6.11 -8.78 6.09
CA ASN A 23 5.70 -9.32 7.39
C ASN A 23 4.27 -8.92 7.76
N THR A 24 3.79 -7.78 7.27
CA THR A 24 2.54 -7.18 7.73
C THR A 24 1.38 -7.40 6.76
N LEU A 25 1.59 -7.29 5.44
CA LEU A 25 0.53 -7.43 4.45
C LEU A 25 -0.14 -8.82 4.42
N PRO A 26 0.59 -9.95 4.57
CA PRO A 26 -0.05 -11.26 4.65
C PRO A 26 -1.08 -11.39 5.79
N ILE A 27 -0.87 -10.64 6.88
CA ILE A 27 -1.73 -10.68 8.08
C ILE A 27 -2.85 -9.63 7.98
N MET A 28 -2.55 -8.50 7.32
CA MET A 28 -3.43 -7.32 7.33
C MET A 28 -4.38 -7.25 6.14
N ARG A 29 -4.08 -7.87 5.00
CA ARG A 29 -4.90 -7.80 3.77
C ARG A 29 -6.37 -8.16 4.04
N ASP A 30 -6.62 -9.28 4.72
CA ASP A 30 -7.97 -9.74 5.03
C ASP A 30 -8.67 -8.83 6.07
N LYS A 31 -7.90 -8.23 6.98
CA LYS A 31 -8.43 -7.30 8.00
C LYS A 31 -8.78 -5.93 7.41
N ALA A 32 -8.05 -5.51 6.38
CA ALA A 32 -8.33 -4.29 5.64
C ALA A 32 -9.58 -4.45 4.77
N GLY A 33 -9.85 -5.67 4.29
CA GLY A 33 -10.96 -5.96 3.39
C GLY A 33 -10.73 -5.38 2.00
N MET A 34 -11.82 -5.08 1.29
CA MET A 34 -11.71 -4.50 -0.04
C MET A 34 -11.32 -3.02 0.00
N VAL A 35 -10.46 -2.63 -0.93
CA VAL A 35 -9.78 -1.33 -0.99
C VAL A 35 -10.32 -0.52 -2.16
N ALA A 36 -10.82 0.69 -1.89
CA ALA A 36 -11.26 1.62 -2.94
C ALA A 36 -10.08 2.34 -3.63
N LEU A 37 -9.01 2.59 -2.86
CA LEU A 37 -7.78 3.23 -3.32
C LEU A 37 -6.57 2.58 -2.66
N LEU A 38 -5.68 2.01 -3.47
CA LEU A 38 -4.37 1.52 -3.05
C LEU A 38 -3.31 2.54 -3.47
N HIS A 39 -2.80 3.30 -2.49
CA HIS A 39 -1.66 4.20 -2.69
C HIS A 39 -0.36 3.48 -2.30
N MET A 40 0.59 3.41 -3.23
CA MET A 40 1.86 2.71 -3.09
C MET A 40 3.01 3.69 -3.20
N ASP A 41 3.75 3.82 -2.11
CA ASP A 41 4.94 4.68 -1.97
C ASP A 41 5.96 3.88 -1.14
N GLY A 42 6.78 3.12 -1.85
CA GLY A 42 7.72 2.17 -1.25
C GLY A 42 9.07 2.10 -1.94
N ASP A 43 9.29 2.96 -2.96
CA ASP A 43 10.50 3.14 -3.80
C ASP A 43 11.05 1.88 -4.51
N TRP A 44 11.34 0.84 -3.74
CA TRP A 44 12.12 -0.33 -4.10
C TRP A 44 11.28 -1.40 -4.81
N TYR A 45 11.92 -2.09 -5.76
CA TYR A 45 11.31 -3.21 -6.49
C TYR A 45 10.61 -4.23 -5.57
N GLU A 46 11.31 -4.70 -4.53
CA GLU A 46 10.75 -5.70 -3.61
C GLU A 46 9.54 -5.16 -2.84
N SER A 47 9.57 -3.88 -2.41
CA SER A 47 8.44 -3.27 -1.73
C SER A 47 7.23 -3.16 -2.65
N THR A 48 7.41 -2.62 -3.85
CA THR A 48 6.34 -2.51 -4.87
C THR A 48 5.75 -3.89 -5.20
N LYS A 49 6.61 -4.88 -5.45
CA LYS A 49 6.20 -6.26 -5.77
C LYS A 49 5.42 -6.90 -4.63
N THR A 50 5.89 -6.78 -3.39
CA THR A 50 5.20 -7.31 -2.21
C THR A 50 3.83 -6.67 -2.03
N ILE A 51 3.70 -5.36 -2.24
CA ILE A 51 2.40 -4.68 -2.16
C ILE A 51 1.44 -5.20 -3.24
N LEU A 52 1.86 -5.23 -4.50
CA LEU A 52 1.01 -5.70 -5.62
C LEU A 52 0.56 -7.14 -5.41
N ASN A 53 1.48 -8.04 -5.03
CA ASN A 53 1.16 -9.45 -4.79
C ASN A 53 0.10 -9.68 -3.70
N HIS A 54 0.03 -8.81 -2.70
CA HIS A 54 -0.89 -8.98 -1.58
C HIS A 54 -2.17 -8.16 -1.68
N LEU A 55 -2.16 -7.01 -2.35
CA LEU A 55 -3.28 -6.07 -2.31
C LEU A 55 -3.92 -5.77 -3.67
N CYS A 56 -3.31 -6.15 -4.79
CA CYS A 56 -3.87 -5.87 -6.12
C CYS A 56 -5.27 -6.51 -6.29
N ASP A 57 -5.44 -7.74 -5.83
CA ASP A 57 -6.72 -8.48 -5.82
C ASP A 57 -7.71 -8.01 -4.75
N HIS A 58 -7.27 -7.15 -3.82
CA HIS A 58 -8.12 -6.54 -2.80
C HIS A 58 -8.70 -5.21 -3.27
N VAL A 59 -8.27 -4.67 -4.41
CA VAL A 59 -8.86 -3.46 -4.96
C VAL A 59 -10.22 -3.79 -5.58
N VAL A 60 -11.25 -3.02 -5.23
CA VAL A 60 -12.60 -3.20 -5.79
C VAL A 60 -12.62 -2.97 -7.31
N ASN A 61 -13.62 -3.51 -7.98
CA ASN A 61 -13.95 -3.07 -9.34
C ASN A 61 -14.13 -1.54 -9.36
N ASP A 62 -13.56 -0.88 -10.36
CA ASP A 62 -13.51 0.59 -10.51
C ASP A 62 -12.71 1.32 -9.40
N GLY A 63 -11.98 0.58 -8.56
CA GLY A 63 -11.01 1.14 -7.63
C GLY A 63 -9.71 1.58 -8.34
N PHE A 64 -8.88 2.32 -7.62
CA PHE A 64 -7.64 2.89 -8.17
C PHE A 64 -6.40 2.35 -7.47
N ILE A 65 -5.34 2.12 -8.25
CA ILE A 65 -3.98 1.90 -7.75
C ILE A 65 -3.14 3.10 -8.17
N GLN A 66 -2.59 3.82 -7.20
CA GLN A 66 -1.63 4.89 -7.43
C GLN A 66 -0.24 4.39 -7.07
N VAL A 67 0.69 4.48 -8.01
CA VAL A 67 2.10 4.13 -7.83
C VAL A 67 2.93 5.40 -7.92
N ASP A 68 3.45 5.89 -6.79
CA ASP A 68 4.09 7.20 -6.73
C ASP A 68 5.40 7.25 -7.54
N ASP A 69 6.24 6.22 -7.38
CA ASP A 69 7.61 6.20 -7.88
C ASP A 69 7.82 5.63 -9.29
N TYR A 70 6.74 5.38 -10.02
CA TYR A 70 6.81 4.72 -11.33
C TYR A 70 7.73 5.45 -12.33
N GLY A 71 7.77 6.78 -12.24
CA GLY A 71 8.60 7.66 -13.09
C GLY A 71 10.08 7.70 -12.70
N TYR A 72 10.40 7.48 -11.42
CA TYR A 72 11.68 7.85 -10.84
C TYR A 72 12.59 6.65 -10.57
N TRP A 73 12.01 5.54 -10.11
CA TRP A 73 12.76 4.34 -9.75
C TRP A 73 12.52 3.20 -10.74
N GLN A 74 13.59 2.73 -11.39
CA GLN A 74 13.52 1.60 -12.34
C GLN A 74 12.97 0.33 -11.69
N GLY A 75 13.26 0.12 -10.40
CA GLY A 75 12.73 -1.01 -9.62
C GLY A 75 11.21 -1.00 -9.53
N CYS A 76 10.62 0.13 -9.14
CA CYS A 76 9.16 0.27 -9.06
C CYS A 76 8.50 0.03 -10.42
N ARG A 77 9.04 0.62 -11.49
CA ARG A 77 8.54 0.39 -12.86
C ARG A 77 8.60 -1.08 -13.25
N LYS A 78 9.73 -1.75 -13.02
CA LYS A 78 9.91 -3.16 -13.38
C LYS A 78 8.90 -4.05 -12.64
N ALA A 79 8.70 -3.84 -11.34
CA ALA A 79 7.75 -4.61 -10.54
C ALA A 79 6.31 -4.50 -11.08
N VAL A 80 5.89 -3.31 -11.53
CA VAL A 80 4.55 -3.08 -12.09
C VAL A 80 4.33 -3.79 -13.43
N HIS A 81 5.36 -3.96 -14.28
CA HIS A 81 5.18 -4.59 -15.59
C HIS A 81 5.36 -6.11 -15.58
N GLU A 82 5.89 -6.69 -14.50
CA GLU A 82 6.09 -8.13 -14.36
C GLU A 82 4.89 -8.85 -13.72
N LEU A 83 3.93 -8.10 -13.19
CA LEU A 83 2.70 -8.57 -12.53
C LEU A 83 1.47 -8.18 -13.34
#